data_AF-A0ABD0PBQ1-F1
#
_entry.id   AF-A0ABD0PBQ1-F1
#
_cell.length_a   1.000
_cell.length_b   1.000
_cell.length_c   1.000
_cell.angle_alpha   90.00
_cell.angle_beta   90.00
_cell.angle_gamma   90.00
#
_symmetry.space_group_name_H-M   'P 1'
#
loop_
_entity.id
_entity.type
_entity.pdbx_description
1 polymer ?
#
loop_
_entity_poly.entity_id
_entity_poly.type
_entity_poly.pdbx_seq_one_letter_code
_entity_poly.pdbx_strand_id
1 'polypeptide(L)'
;RTAIRGDDPHPHWPHFSDTLRAFIPWDQTETEDYNVRTSPRHKRDDNSGGYKCRMDSCFDFSLCRRNGFKVYVYPQQKGEKISESYQNILSSIEGSRFYTSDPGQACLFVLNLDTLDRDQLSPQYVHNLKTKIQNLNLWNNGRNHLIFNLYSGTWPDYTEDLGFDIGQAMLAKASISTENFRPNFDISIPLFSKDHPRTGGERGYLKYNTIPPFRKYVLVFKGKRYLTGIGSDTRNALYHIHNAEDVVLLTTCKHGKDWQKHKDARCDKDNAEYDR
;
A
#
# COMPACT_ATOMS: atom_id res chain seq x y z
N ARG A 1 24.30 -30.59 -42.91
CA ARG A 1 24.15 -31.51 -41.75
C ARG A 1 25.19 -31.11 -40.71
N THR A 2 24.95 -30.71 -39.48
CA THR A 2 23.76 -30.30 -38.70
C THR A 2 24.42 -29.70 -37.44
N ALA A 3 24.22 -28.42 -37.16
CA ALA A 3 24.71 -27.81 -35.93
C ALA A 3 23.76 -28.19 -34.78
N ILE A 4 24.34 -28.71 -33.71
CA ILE A 4 23.66 -29.20 -32.50
C ILE A 4 23.11 -27.99 -31.72
N ARG A 5 21.81 -28.04 -31.39
CA ARG A 5 21.12 -27.12 -30.47
C ARG A 5 21.83 -27.14 -29.11
N GLY A 6 22.32 -25.99 -28.67
CA GLY A 6 22.67 -25.78 -27.27
C GLY A 6 21.40 -25.62 -26.44
N ASP A 7 21.30 -26.39 -25.35
CA ASP A 7 20.31 -26.26 -24.30
C ASP A 7 20.37 -24.87 -23.66
N ASP A 8 19.20 -24.27 -23.47
CA ASP A 8 18.99 -22.98 -22.80
C ASP A 8 18.85 -23.24 -21.28
N PRO A 9 19.78 -22.81 -20.41
CA PRO A 9 19.79 -23.16 -19.00
C PRO A 9 19.03 -22.15 -18.16
N HIS A 10 17.83 -21.75 -18.60
CA HIS A 10 16.91 -20.93 -17.79
C HIS A 10 15.90 -21.84 -17.10
N PRO A 11 15.92 -21.96 -15.75
CA PRO A 11 14.86 -22.66 -15.03
C PRO A 11 13.55 -21.89 -15.23
N HIS A 12 12.63 -22.45 -16.00
CA HIS A 12 11.26 -21.96 -16.04
C HIS A 12 10.67 -22.09 -14.63
N TRP A 13 10.06 -21.01 -14.14
CA TRP A 13 9.28 -21.03 -12.92
C TRP A 13 8.21 -22.12 -13.04
N PRO A 14 7.97 -22.94 -11.99
CA PRO A 14 6.84 -23.84 -12.00
C PRO A 14 5.57 -23.01 -12.17
N HIS A 15 4.81 -23.30 -13.22
CA HIS A 15 3.48 -22.75 -13.40
C HIS A 15 2.62 -23.30 -12.26
N PHE A 16 2.37 -22.48 -11.22
CA PHE A 16 1.36 -22.80 -10.23
C PHE A 16 -0.01 -22.66 -10.92
N SER A 17 -0.48 -23.75 -11.52
CA SER A 17 -1.83 -23.87 -12.11
C SER A 17 -2.91 -24.02 -11.05
N ASP A 18 -2.54 -24.18 -9.79
CA ASP A 18 -3.48 -24.33 -8.70
C ASP A 18 -3.93 -22.95 -8.23
N THR A 19 -5.16 -22.60 -8.59
CA THR A 19 -5.91 -21.57 -7.87
C THR A 19 -5.92 -21.97 -6.39
N LEU A 20 -5.13 -21.26 -5.58
CA LEU A 20 -5.19 -21.39 -4.13
C LEU A 20 -6.66 -21.19 -3.72
N ARG A 21 -7.28 -22.26 -3.22
CA ARG A 21 -8.65 -22.18 -2.71
C ARG A 21 -8.64 -21.13 -1.60
N ALA A 22 -9.51 -20.13 -1.73
CA ALA A 22 -9.74 -19.19 -0.64
C ALA A 22 -10.03 -19.98 0.64
N PHE A 23 -9.38 -19.60 1.74
CA PHE A 23 -9.67 -20.16 3.05
C PHE A 23 -11.12 -19.78 3.40
N ILE A 24 -12.03 -20.75 3.37
CA ILE A 24 -13.41 -20.58 3.82
C ILE A 24 -13.44 -20.98 5.30
N PRO A 25 -13.62 -20.05 6.25
CA PRO A 25 -13.76 -20.38 7.66
C PRO A 25 -14.97 -21.31 7.85
N TRP A 26 -14.81 -22.36 8.65
CA TRP A 26 -15.81 -23.39 8.93
C TRP A 26 -16.99 -22.93 9.80
N ASP A 27 -17.35 -21.64 9.79
CA ASP A 27 -18.43 -21.11 10.63
C ASP A 27 -19.36 -20.16 9.87
N GLN A 28 -19.84 -20.60 8.70
CA GLN A 28 -20.95 -19.95 7.98
C GLN A 28 -22.23 -20.78 8.02
N THR A 29 -22.47 -21.48 9.13
CA THR A 29 -23.79 -22.01 9.45
C THR A 29 -24.30 -21.35 10.71
N GLU A 30 -24.51 -20.03 10.65
CA GLU A 30 -25.68 -19.37 11.21
C GLU A 30 -25.69 -17.90 10.77
N THR A 31 -26.81 -17.52 10.19
CA THR A 31 -27.17 -16.24 9.61
C THR A 31 -27.13 -15.10 10.63
N GLU A 32 -26.53 -13.95 10.28
CA GLU A 32 -27.18 -12.63 10.36
C GLU A 32 -26.32 -11.52 9.69
N ASP A 33 -26.93 -10.85 8.71
CA ASP A 33 -26.62 -9.53 8.13
C ASP A 33 -25.38 -8.78 8.67
N TYR A 34 -24.18 -9.11 8.19
CA TYR A 34 -23.02 -8.20 8.25
C TYR A 34 -23.13 -7.12 7.17
N ASN A 35 -24.18 -6.31 7.26
CA ASN A 35 -24.20 -5.02 6.60
C ASN A 35 -23.15 -4.13 7.27
N VAL A 36 -21.95 -4.08 6.68
CA VAL A 36 -21.02 -2.96 6.87
C VAL A 36 -21.84 -1.70 6.65
N ARG A 37 -22.09 -0.94 7.73
CA ARG A 37 -22.85 0.32 7.69
C ARG A 37 -22.08 1.32 6.84
N THR A 38 -22.22 1.22 5.52
CA THR A 38 -21.97 2.32 4.61
C THR A 38 -22.96 3.41 4.98
N SER A 39 -22.45 4.55 5.43
CA SER A 39 -23.26 5.74 5.72
C SER A 39 -24.19 6.03 4.54
N PRO A 40 -25.44 6.49 4.74
CA PRO A 40 -26.37 6.84 3.66
C PRO A 40 -25.82 7.85 2.62
N ARG A 41 -24.72 8.54 2.94
CA ARG A 41 -23.95 9.35 1.98
C ARG A 41 -23.29 8.50 0.87
N HIS A 42 -22.84 7.27 1.16
CA HIS A 42 -22.23 6.37 0.18
C HIS A 42 -23.18 5.98 -0.97
N LYS A 43 -24.49 5.86 -0.71
CA LYS A 43 -25.46 5.48 -1.75
C LYS A 43 -25.78 6.61 -2.75
N ARG A 44 -25.41 7.87 -2.46
CA ARG A 44 -25.73 9.00 -3.34
C ARG A 44 -24.59 9.43 -4.25
N ASP A 45 -23.34 9.04 -3.94
CA ASP A 45 -22.16 9.36 -4.77
C ASP A 45 -21.70 8.18 -5.66
N ASP A 46 -22.22 6.97 -5.43
CA ASP A 46 -21.97 5.77 -6.27
C ASP A 46 -22.74 5.79 -7.62
N ASN A 47 -23.40 6.92 -7.92
CA ASN A 47 -24.09 7.18 -9.18
C ASN A 47 -23.30 8.09 -10.13
N SER A 48 -22.00 8.26 -9.88
CA SER A 48 -21.08 8.61 -10.97
C SER A 48 -20.78 7.32 -11.72
N GLY A 49 -21.23 7.21 -12.98
CA GLY A 49 -20.93 6.09 -13.88
C GLY A 49 -19.43 6.00 -14.14
N GLY A 50 -18.67 5.56 -13.12
CA GLY A 50 -17.23 5.65 -13.02
C GLY A 50 -16.59 4.82 -14.10
N TYR A 51 -15.90 5.49 -15.02
CA TYR A 51 -15.00 4.85 -15.95
C TYR A 51 -14.10 3.88 -15.16
N LYS A 52 -14.23 2.57 -15.41
CA LYS A 52 -13.27 1.59 -14.89
C LYS A 52 -11.93 1.88 -15.53
N CYS A 53 -11.12 2.70 -14.87
CA CYS A 53 -9.84 3.14 -15.40
C CYS A 53 -8.91 1.96 -15.63
N ARG A 54 -8.30 1.98 -16.82
CA ARG A 54 -7.27 1.06 -17.28
C ARG A 54 -6.17 1.90 -17.92
N MET A 55 -5.00 1.30 -18.17
CA MET A 55 -3.89 2.02 -18.80
C MET A 55 -4.27 2.62 -20.14
N ASP A 56 -5.02 1.90 -20.97
CA ASP A 56 -5.45 2.34 -22.30
C ASP A 56 -6.53 3.44 -22.26
N SER A 57 -7.34 3.50 -21.19
CA SER A 57 -8.45 4.45 -21.09
C SER A 57 -8.10 5.71 -20.31
N CYS A 58 -7.31 5.61 -19.24
CA CYS A 58 -7.07 6.70 -18.28
C CYS A 58 -5.63 7.22 -18.27
N PHE A 59 -4.70 6.58 -18.98
CA PHE A 59 -3.33 7.05 -19.13
C PHE A 59 -3.05 7.44 -20.59
N ASP A 60 -2.51 8.63 -20.81
CA ASP A 60 -2.08 9.10 -22.12
C ASP A 60 -0.61 8.75 -22.38
N PHE A 61 -0.40 7.69 -23.15
CA PHE A 61 0.93 7.24 -23.59
C PHE A 61 1.59 8.17 -24.62
N SER A 62 0.86 9.09 -25.25
CA SER A 62 1.41 9.96 -26.29
C SER A 62 2.51 10.87 -25.75
N LEU A 63 2.37 11.33 -24.50
CA LEU A 63 3.37 12.13 -23.79
C LEU A 63 4.69 11.36 -23.60
N CYS A 64 4.58 10.11 -23.15
CA CYS A 64 5.72 9.20 -22.99
C CYS A 64 6.42 8.91 -24.32
N ARG A 65 5.66 8.68 -25.39
CA ARG A 65 6.24 8.39 -26.72
C ARG A 65 6.98 9.60 -27.31
N ARG A 66 6.52 10.82 -27.03
CA ARG A 66 7.13 12.05 -27.55
C ARG A 66 8.42 12.42 -26.83
N ASN A 67 8.41 12.36 -25.49
CA ASN A 67 9.47 12.95 -24.66
C ASN A 67 10.30 11.93 -23.88
N GLY A 68 9.97 10.63 -24.01
CA GLY A 68 10.45 9.57 -23.13
C GLY A 68 9.67 9.52 -21.81
N PHE A 69 10.02 8.54 -20.96
CA PHE A 69 9.43 8.44 -19.63
C PHE A 69 10.08 9.44 -18.67
N LYS A 70 9.44 10.61 -18.52
CA LYS A 70 9.85 11.66 -17.58
C LYS A 70 8.76 11.93 -16.54
N VAL A 71 9.17 12.25 -15.32
CA VAL A 71 8.32 12.50 -14.16
C VAL A 71 8.50 13.93 -13.69
N TYR A 72 7.40 14.67 -13.62
CA TYR A 72 7.37 16.01 -13.03
C TYR A 72 6.77 15.96 -11.63
N VAL A 73 7.42 16.62 -10.70
CA VAL A 73 6.93 16.81 -9.33
C VAL A 73 6.41 18.24 -9.21
N TYR A 74 5.20 18.41 -8.69
CA TYR A 74 4.63 19.75 -8.50
C TYR A 74 5.50 20.59 -7.54
N PRO A 75 5.56 21.92 -7.73
CA PRO A 75 6.24 22.77 -6.78
C PRO A 75 5.50 22.80 -5.44
N GLN A 76 6.26 22.87 -4.35
CA GLN A 76 5.70 22.97 -3.01
C GLN A 76 4.86 24.26 -2.88
N GLN A 77 3.63 24.12 -2.40
CA GLN A 77 2.74 25.26 -2.15
C GLN A 77 3.12 25.93 -0.82
N LYS A 78 3.05 27.26 -0.78
CA LYS A 78 3.38 28.03 0.44
C LYS A 78 2.43 27.62 1.59
N GLY A 79 3.01 27.31 2.75
CA GLY A 79 2.27 26.96 3.96
C GLY A 79 1.90 25.47 4.09
N GLU A 80 2.16 24.65 3.07
CA GLU A 80 1.93 23.21 3.14
C GLU A 80 3.12 22.50 3.80
N LYS A 81 2.81 21.75 4.86
CA LYS A 81 3.75 20.84 5.50
C LYS A 81 3.65 19.47 4.84
N ILE A 82 4.80 18.83 4.69
CA ILE A 82 4.93 17.47 4.15
C ILE A 82 5.69 16.63 5.17
N SER A 83 5.27 15.38 5.34
CA SER A 83 5.99 14.45 6.20
C SER A 83 7.36 14.14 5.61
N GLU A 84 8.32 13.79 6.47
CA GLU A 84 9.65 13.35 6.05
C GLU A 84 9.56 12.14 5.10
N SER A 85 8.65 11.20 5.37
CA SER A 85 8.42 10.04 4.51
C SER A 85 7.97 10.44 3.10
N TYR A 86 7.07 11.42 2.98
CA TYR A 86 6.64 11.91 1.65
C TYR A 86 7.75 12.69 0.95
N GLN A 87 8.46 13.56 1.69
CA GLN A 87 9.63 14.25 1.18
C GLN A 87 10.70 13.28 0.65
N ASN A 88 10.91 12.15 1.33
CA ASN A 88 11.83 11.11 0.89
C ASN A 88 11.40 10.47 -0.44
N ILE A 89 10.10 10.25 -0.65
CA ILE A 89 9.55 9.77 -1.94
C ILE A 89 9.81 10.81 -3.04
N LEU A 90 9.45 12.08 -2.79
CA LEU A 90 9.62 13.16 -3.77
C LEU A 90 11.09 13.33 -4.15
N SER A 91 11.99 13.42 -3.16
CA SER A 91 13.42 13.53 -3.39
C SER A 91 14.03 12.33 -4.10
N SER A 92 13.49 11.13 -3.90
CA SER A 92 13.94 9.93 -4.64
C SER A 92 13.54 10.00 -6.11
N ILE A 93 12.36 10.57 -6.42
CA ILE A 93 11.92 10.83 -7.78
C ILE A 93 12.79 11.92 -8.42
N GLU A 94 12.97 13.05 -7.74
CA GLU A 94 13.75 14.20 -8.21
C GLU A 94 15.23 13.88 -8.44
N GLY A 95 15.81 12.98 -7.63
CA GLY A 95 17.18 12.50 -7.81
C GLY A 95 17.35 11.43 -8.89
N SER A 96 16.25 10.95 -9.50
CA SER A 96 16.30 9.91 -10.52
C SER A 96 16.56 10.47 -11.92
N ARG A 97 17.06 9.62 -12.83
CA ARG A 97 17.21 9.96 -14.26
C ARG A 97 15.90 10.28 -14.98
N PHE A 98 14.76 9.99 -14.35
CA PHE A 98 13.45 10.21 -14.93
C PHE A 98 12.88 11.59 -14.59
N TYR A 99 13.46 12.30 -13.62
CA TYR A 99 12.95 13.61 -13.23
C TYR A 99 13.07 14.65 -14.36
N THR A 100 12.07 15.54 -14.43
CA THR A 100 12.12 16.77 -15.24
C THR A 100 11.53 17.94 -14.45
N SER A 101 12.15 19.11 -14.54
CA SER A 101 11.61 20.37 -14.03
C SER A 101 10.64 21.05 -15.00
N ASP A 102 10.59 20.60 -16.26
CA ASP A 102 9.68 21.08 -17.29
C ASP A 102 8.45 20.17 -17.40
N PRO A 103 7.24 20.65 -17.02
CA PRO A 103 6.01 19.86 -17.10
C PRO A 103 5.61 19.54 -18.56
N GLY A 104 6.03 20.32 -19.55
CA GLY A 104 5.77 20.06 -20.97
C GLY A 104 6.52 18.84 -21.53
N GLN A 105 7.58 18.43 -20.83
CA GLN A 105 8.35 17.22 -21.14
C GLN A 105 7.92 15.99 -20.36
N ALA A 106 7.07 16.16 -19.34
CA ALA A 106 6.68 15.09 -18.45
C ALA A 106 5.65 14.16 -19.10
N CYS A 107 5.78 12.86 -18.80
CA CYS A 107 4.74 11.89 -19.06
C CYS A 107 3.94 11.56 -17.80
N LEU A 108 4.56 11.61 -16.62
CA LEU A 108 3.93 11.31 -15.35
C LEU A 108 4.04 12.52 -14.41
N PHE A 109 2.99 12.76 -13.63
CA PHE A 109 2.90 13.86 -12.68
C PHE A 109 2.72 13.33 -11.26
N VAL A 110 3.49 13.86 -10.32
CA VAL A 110 3.41 13.52 -8.89
C VAL A 110 3.17 14.79 -8.09
N LEU A 111 2.10 14.77 -7.29
CA LEU A 111 1.74 15.91 -6.46
C LEU A 111 2.82 16.21 -5.41
N ASN A 112 2.91 17.47 -4.99
CA ASN A 112 3.65 17.86 -3.78
C ASN A 112 2.65 18.26 -2.70
N LEU A 113 1.72 17.32 -2.44
CA LEU A 113 0.69 17.37 -1.43
C LEU A 113 0.71 16.01 -0.74
N ASP A 114 0.97 16.00 0.57
CA ASP A 114 1.13 14.75 1.30
C ASP A 114 -0.19 13.96 1.34
N THR A 115 -0.18 12.80 0.69
CA THR A 115 -1.33 11.89 0.57
C THR A 115 -1.09 10.55 1.25
N LEU A 116 0.07 10.39 1.90
CA LEU A 116 0.46 9.12 2.51
C LEU A 116 -0.46 8.71 3.63
N ASP A 117 -0.91 9.67 4.44
CA ASP A 117 -1.73 9.43 5.62
C ASP A 117 -3.10 10.08 5.47
N ARG A 118 -4.12 9.23 5.29
CA ARG A 118 -5.52 9.65 5.16
C ARG A 118 -6.35 9.34 6.40
N ASP A 119 -5.70 9.03 7.52
CA ASP A 119 -6.35 9.02 8.83
C ASP A 119 -6.62 10.45 9.29
N GLN A 120 -7.89 10.82 9.48
CA GLN A 120 -8.29 12.17 9.90
C GLN A 120 -7.75 12.57 11.28
N LEU A 121 -7.36 11.60 12.11
CA LEU A 121 -6.75 11.84 13.42
C LEU A 121 -5.23 12.02 13.35
N SER A 122 -4.63 11.76 12.19
CA SER A 122 -3.19 11.89 12.02
C SER A 122 -2.77 13.35 12.00
N PRO A 123 -1.67 13.73 12.68
CA PRO A 123 -1.10 15.07 12.54
C PRO A 123 -0.56 15.35 11.12
N GLN A 124 -0.40 14.31 10.29
CA GLN A 124 0.03 14.43 8.89
C GLN A 124 -1.16 14.50 7.91
N TYR A 125 -2.39 14.48 8.41
CA TYR A 125 -3.57 14.55 7.57
C TYR A 125 -3.69 15.91 6.89
N VAL A 126 -3.60 15.92 5.56
CA VAL A 126 -3.80 17.13 4.77
C VAL A 126 -5.29 17.42 4.59
N HIS A 127 -5.77 18.47 5.25
CA HIS A 127 -7.13 18.99 5.10
C HIS A 127 -7.33 19.75 3.78
N ASN A 128 -8.59 19.86 3.34
CA ASN A 128 -9.02 20.58 2.13
C ASN A 128 -8.29 20.14 0.85
N LEU A 129 -7.85 18.88 0.80
CA LEU A 129 -7.07 18.32 -0.29
C LEU A 129 -7.80 18.40 -1.64
N LYS A 130 -9.12 18.17 -1.66
CA LYS A 130 -9.96 18.34 -2.86
C LYS A 130 -9.80 19.73 -3.48
N THR A 131 -9.95 20.78 -2.68
CA THR A 131 -9.81 22.17 -3.15
C THR A 131 -8.39 22.46 -3.60
N LYS A 132 -7.38 21.95 -2.88
CA LYS A 132 -5.97 22.13 -3.25
C LYS A 132 -5.66 21.52 -4.62
N ILE A 133 -6.14 20.30 -4.87
CA ILE A 133 -5.96 19.60 -6.15
C ILE A 133 -6.73 20.27 -7.29
N GLN A 134 -7.96 20.71 -7.04
CA GLN A 134 -8.77 21.42 -8.04
C GLN A 134 -8.13 22.74 -8.49
N ASN A 135 -7.33 23.37 -7.64
CA ASN A 135 -6.59 24.59 -7.97
C ASN A 135 -5.29 24.32 -8.76
N LEU A 136 -4.93 23.06 -9.00
CA LEU A 136 -3.75 22.70 -9.80
C LEU A 136 -4.09 22.71 -11.29
N ASN A 137 -3.54 23.66 -12.02
CA ASN A 137 -3.77 23.84 -13.47
C ASN A 137 -3.46 22.59 -14.31
N LEU A 138 -2.54 21.75 -13.84
CA LEU A 138 -2.09 20.55 -14.56
C LEU A 138 -2.84 19.27 -14.16
N TRP A 139 -3.78 19.31 -13.20
CA TRP A 139 -4.41 18.11 -12.62
C TRP A 139 -5.07 17.20 -13.67
N ASN A 140 -5.66 17.78 -14.72
CA ASN A 140 -6.24 17.03 -15.85
C ASN A 140 -7.15 15.86 -15.42
N ASN A 141 -8.00 16.10 -14.42
CA ASN A 141 -8.86 15.07 -13.82
C ASN A 141 -8.10 13.79 -13.40
N GLY A 142 -6.85 13.92 -12.97
CA GLY A 142 -5.98 12.82 -12.56
C GLY A 142 -5.27 12.08 -13.70
N ARG A 143 -5.56 12.38 -14.98
CA ARG A 143 -4.88 11.69 -16.10
C ARG A 143 -3.37 11.88 -16.01
N ASN A 144 -2.62 10.79 -16.13
CA ASN A 144 -1.16 10.75 -15.99
C ASN A 144 -0.62 11.18 -14.60
N HIS A 145 -1.46 11.17 -13.56
CA HIS A 145 -1.02 11.44 -12.19
C HIS A 145 -0.82 10.13 -11.41
N LEU A 146 0.14 10.13 -10.49
CA LEU A 146 0.36 9.08 -9.51
C LEU A 146 0.19 9.63 -8.10
N ILE A 147 -0.72 9.03 -7.34
CA ILE A 147 -0.99 9.33 -5.93
C ILE A 147 -0.38 8.24 -5.05
N PHE A 148 0.18 8.62 -3.90
CA PHE A 148 0.76 7.68 -2.95
C PHE A 148 -0.10 7.60 -1.69
N ASN A 149 -0.41 6.40 -1.21
CA ASN A 149 -1.08 6.20 0.07
C ASN A 149 -0.45 5.02 0.84
N LEU A 150 0.00 5.27 2.07
CA LEU A 150 0.58 4.22 2.92
C LEU A 150 -0.34 3.87 4.08
N TYR A 151 -1.08 4.85 4.61
CA TYR A 151 -1.93 4.70 5.78
C TYR A 151 -3.37 5.04 5.40
N SER A 152 -4.23 4.01 5.45
CA SER A 152 -5.65 4.06 5.06
C SER A 152 -6.57 4.19 6.28
N GLY A 153 -6.10 4.85 7.34
CA GLY A 153 -6.83 4.98 8.61
C GLY A 153 -6.30 4.10 9.74
N THR A 154 -6.83 4.34 10.92
CA THR A 154 -6.59 3.54 12.13
C THR A 154 -7.91 2.91 12.57
N TRP A 155 -7.84 1.70 13.14
CA TRP A 155 -9.02 1.05 13.72
C TRP A 155 -9.81 2.00 14.65
N PRO A 156 -11.15 2.01 14.59
CA PRO A 156 -12.01 1.17 13.75
C PRO A 156 -12.24 1.72 12.32
N ASP A 157 -11.73 2.90 12.03
CA ASP A 157 -12.07 3.72 10.86
C ASP A 157 -11.09 3.51 9.68
N TYR A 158 -10.79 2.25 9.35
CA TYR A 158 -10.08 1.95 8.10
C TYR A 158 -10.98 2.31 6.91
N THR A 159 -10.43 3.06 5.96
CA THR A 159 -11.16 3.51 4.78
C THR A 159 -10.34 3.31 3.52
N GLU A 160 -10.95 2.72 2.51
CA GLU A 160 -10.37 2.63 1.17
C GLU A 160 -10.48 3.96 0.41
N ASP A 161 -11.40 4.83 0.83
CA ASP A 161 -11.55 6.19 0.34
C ASP A 161 -10.43 7.09 0.88
N LEU A 162 -9.78 7.82 -0.03
CA LEU A 162 -8.75 8.80 0.29
C LEU A 162 -9.34 10.13 0.80
N GLY A 163 -10.68 10.27 0.82
CA GLY A 163 -11.40 11.46 1.22
C GLY A 163 -11.39 12.55 0.14
N PHE A 164 -11.09 12.19 -1.11
CA PHE A 164 -11.20 13.04 -2.29
C PHE A 164 -11.24 12.19 -3.57
N ASP A 165 -11.79 12.76 -4.64
CA ASP A 165 -11.84 12.12 -5.95
C ASP A 165 -10.47 12.21 -6.66
N ILE A 166 -9.85 11.05 -6.92
CA ILE A 166 -8.59 10.94 -7.66
C ILE A 166 -8.78 10.94 -9.18
N GLY A 167 -10.03 10.90 -9.66
CA GLY A 167 -10.37 10.85 -11.07
C GLY A 167 -9.67 9.69 -11.80
N GLN A 168 -8.87 10.04 -12.80
CA GLN A 168 -8.13 9.13 -13.67
C GLN A 168 -6.71 8.84 -13.17
N ALA A 169 -6.34 9.27 -11.96
CA ALA A 169 -5.00 9.03 -11.43
C ALA A 169 -4.77 7.56 -11.07
N MET A 170 -3.52 7.12 -11.25
CA MET A 170 -3.04 5.86 -10.73
C MET A 170 -2.78 5.99 -9.23
N LEU A 171 -2.93 4.87 -8.52
CA LEU A 171 -2.74 4.82 -7.08
C LEU A 171 -1.61 3.85 -6.73
N ALA A 172 -0.54 4.37 -6.12
CA ALA A 172 0.48 3.59 -5.44
C ALA A 172 0.09 3.45 -3.97
N LYS A 173 -0.46 2.28 -3.59
CA LYS A 173 -1.05 2.09 -2.25
C LYS A 173 -0.52 0.86 -1.53
N ALA A 174 -0.24 1.02 -0.24
CA ALA A 174 -0.01 -0.08 0.67
C ALA A 174 -1.34 -0.66 1.16
N SER A 175 -1.40 -1.98 1.32
CA SER A 175 -2.58 -2.69 1.82
C SER A 175 -3.87 -2.44 1.01
N ILE A 176 -3.76 -2.20 -0.30
CA ILE A 176 -4.94 -2.05 -1.18
C ILE A 176 -5.70 -3.37 -1.30
N SER A 177 -7.03 -3.34 -1.18
CA SER A 177 -7.86 -4.53 -1.36
C SER A 177 -7.85 -5.00 -2.82
N THR A 178 -7.99 -6.30 -3.05
CA THR A 178 -8.13 -6.87 -4.41
C THR A 178 -9.40 -6.40 -5.11
N GLU A 179 -10.41 -5.95 -4.36
CA GLU A 179 -11.67 -5.43 -4.90
C GLU A 179 -11.50 -4.03 -5.51
N ASN A 180 -10.62 -3.21 -4.93
CA ASN A 180 -10.37 -1.84 -5.38
C ASN A 180 -9.14 -1.68 -6.27
N PHE A 181 -8.19 -2.61 -6.18
CA PHE A 181 -6.97 -2.58 -6.98
C PHE A 181 -7.29 -2.72 -8.47
N ARG A 182 -6.87 -1.74 -9.30
CA ARG A 182 -7.02 -1.81 -10.76
C ARG A 182 -5.80 -2.50 -11.38
N PRO A 183 -5.91 -3.75 -11.87
CA PRO A 183 -4.77 -4.48 -12.38
C PRO A 183 -4.12 -3.79 -13.57
N ASN A 184 -2.78 -3.80 -13.60
CA ASN A 184 -1.94 -3.14 -14.60
C ASN A 184 -2.05 -1.61 -14.62
N PHE A 185 -2.77 -0.98 -13.67
CA PHE A 185 -2.97 0.46 -13.60
C PHE A 185 -2.51 1.04 -12.25
N ASP A 186 -2.92 0.39 -11.15
CA ASP A 186 -2.44 0.73 -9.81
C ASP A 186 -1.16 -0.02 -9.45
N ILE A 187 -0.47 0.47 -8.42
CA ILE A 187 0.80 -0.07 -7.95
C ILE A 187 0.63 -0.49 -6.49
N SER A 188 0.77 -1.78 -6.21
CA SER A 188 0.88 -2.26 -4.83
C SER A 188 2.30 -2.00 -4.33
N ILE A 189 2.42 -1.22 -3.26
CA ILE A 189 3.71 -0.90 -2.62
C ILE A 189 3.72 -1.42 -1.18
N PRO A 190 4.90 -1.79 -0.64
CA PRO A 190 4.99 -2.18 0.76
C PRO A 190 4.73 -0.97 1.68
N LEU A 191 4.26 -1.25 2.90
CA LEU A 191 4.13 -0.23 3.94
C LEU A 191 5.53 0.11 4.48
N PHE A 192 5.99 1.33 4.23
CA PHE A 192 7.25 1.83 4.79
C PHE A 192 7.01 2.46 6.17
N SER A 193 7.84 2.12 7.15
CA SER A 193 7.86 2.81 8.44
C SER A 193 8.25 4.28 8.27
N LYS A 194 7.82 5.15 9.19
CA LYS A 194 8.17 6.58 9.15
C LYS A 194 9.69 6.81 9.18
N ASP A 195 10.41 5.96 9.91
CA ASP A 195 11.87 6.01 10.05
C ASP A 195 12.62 5.27 8.94
N HIS A 196 11.94 4.90 7.84
CA HIS A 196 12.60 4.20 6.75
C HIS A 196 13.63 5.11 6.07
N PRO A 197 14.91 4.72 5.96
CA PRO A 197 15.94 5.57 5.39
C PRO A 197 15.68 5.82 3.91
N ARG A 198 15.86 7.07 3.46
CA ARG A 198 15.69 7.47 2.06
C ARG A 198 16.64 6.74 1.10
N THR A 199 17.91 6.65 1.50
CA THR A 199 18.98 6.08 0.69
C THR A 199 19.83 5.18 1.55
N GLY A 200 20.14 3.99 1.04
CA GLY A 200 20.94 3.02 1.76
C GLY A 200 20.21 2.37 2.93
N GLY A 201 20.99 1.83 3.85
CA GLY A 201 20.60 0.88 4.88
C GLY A 201 21.68 -0.18 5.00
N GLU A 202 21.63 -1.03 6.02
CA GLU A 202 22.46 -2.23 6.01
C GLU A 202 22.13 -3.04 4.76
N ARG A 203 23.15 -3.59 4.09
CA ARG A 203 22.91 -4.52 3.00
C ARG A 203 21.96 -5.59 3.51
N GLY A 204 20.85 -5.78 2.80
CA GLY A 204 19.96 -6.90 3.09
C GLY A 204 20.77 -8.20 3.14
N TYR A 205 20.33 -9.17 3.94
CA TYR A 205 21.04 -10.44 4.15
C TYR A 205 21.18 -11.30 2.87
N LEU A 206 20.55 -10.88 1.77
CA LEU A 206 20.62 -11.54 0.47
C LEU A 206 21.98 -11.25 -0.19
N LYS A 207 22.98 -12.08 0.14
CA LYS A 207 24.35 -11.96 -0.41
C LYS A 207 24.49 -12.51 -1.84
N TYR A 208 23.57 -13.37 -2.27
CA TYR A 208 23.58 -14.04 -3.56
C TYR A 208 22.17 -14.06 -4.17
N ASN A 209 22.08 -13.93 -5.49
CA ASN A 209 20.83 -14.17 -6.25
C ASN A 209 20.58 -15.68 -6.39
N THR A 210 20.45 -16.41 -5.28
CA THR A 210 19.94 -17.78 -5.31
C THR A 210 18.43 -17.71 -5.50
N ILE A 211 17.90 -18.45 -6.47
CA ILE A 211 16.45 -18.57 -6.71
C ILE A 211 16.06 -20.04 -6.51
N PRO A 212 15.23 -20.37 -5.50
CA PRO A 212 14.73 -19.48 -4.45
C PRO A 212 15.85 -19.13 -3.45
N PRO A 213 15.81 -17.93 -2.84
CA PRO A 213 16.83 -17.53 -1.86
C PRO A 213 16.76 -18.41 -0.62
N PHE A 214 17.90 -18.85 -0.10
CA PHE A 214 17.95 -19.50 1.22
C PHE A 214 17.57 -18.47 2.28
N ARG A 215 16.37 -18.62 2.84
CA ARG A 215 15.86 -17.78 3.92
C ARG A 215 15.78 -18.63 5.19
N LYS A 216 16.38 -18.15 6.28
CA LYS A 216 16.22 -18.76 7.61
C LYS A 216 14.74 -18.74 8.04
N TYR A 217 14.05 -17.65 7.74
CA TYR A 217 12.66 -17.45 8.13
C TYR A 217 11.74 -17.63 6.92
N VAL A 218 10.74 -18.50 7.07
CA VAL A 218 9.63 -18.70 6.13
C VAL A 218 8.59 -17.59 6.30
N LEU A 219 8.29 -17.22 7.56
CA LEU A 219 7.31 -16.18 7.89
C LEU A 219 7.81 -15.36 9.08
N VAL A 220 7.75 -14.03 8.93
CA VAL A 220 7.98 -13.09 10.04
C VAL A 220 6.84 -12.10 10.08
N PHE A 221 6.22 -11.96 11.25
CA PHE A 221 5.21 -10.94 11.51
C PHE A 221 5.59 -10.18 12.78
N LYS A 222 5.55 -8.84 12.72
CA LYS A 222 5.62 -7.97 13.89
C LYS A 222 4.44 -7.01 13.82
N GLY A 223 3.46 -7.16 14.70
CA GLY A 223 2.23 -6.35 14.62
C GLY A 223 1.35 -6.35 15.87
N LYS A 224 0.11 -5.88 15.71
CA LYS A 224 -0.86 -5.76 16.82
C LYS A 224 -1.79 -6.95 16.89
N ARG A 225 -1.96 -7.51 18.10
CA ARG A 225 -3.01 -8.49 18.44
C ARG A 225 -4.15 -7.80 19.15
N TYR A 226 -5.34 -7.84 18.55
CA TYR A 226 -6.52 -7.23 19.15
C TYR A 226 -7.13 -8.20 20.15
N LEU A 227 -7.31 -7.76 21.39
CA LEU A 227 -7.88 -8.57 22.47
C LEU A 227 -9.41 -8.67 22.35
N THR A 228 -10.03 -7.73 21.65
CA THR A 228 -11.47 -7.63 21.42
C THR A 228 -11.77 -7.07 20.03
N GLY A 229 -13.00 -7.22 19.57
CA GLY A 229 -13.49 -6.68 18.30
C GLY A 229 -13.25 -7.59 17.09
N ILE A 230 -13.77 -7.17 15.94
CA ILE A 230 -13.72 -7.96 14.70
C ILE A 230 -12.26 -8.25 14.31
N GLY A 231 -11.95 -9.53 14.11
CA GLY A 231 -10.61 -10.00 13.78
C GLY A 231 -9.71 -10.28 14.99
N SER A 232 -10.20 -10.14 16.23
CA SER A 232 -9.49 -10.60 17.43
C SER A 232 -9.15 -12.07 17.34
N ASP A 233 -10.10 -12.92 16.96
CA ASP A 233 -9.94 -14.37 16.96
C ASP A 233 -8.90 -14.82 15.93
N THR A 234 -8.97 -14.31 14.70
CA THR A 234 -7.98 -14.59 13.66
C THR A 234 -6.58 -14.19 14.08
N ARG A 235 -6.40 -12.99 14.64
CA ARG A 235 -5.09 -12.52 15.13
C ARG A 235 -4.63 -13.29 16.36
N ASN A 236 -5.57 -13.70 17.20
CA ASN A 236 -5.30 -14.51 18.37
C ASN A 236 -4.92 -15.94 18.00
N ALA A 237 -5.34 -16.45 16.83
CA ALA A 237 -4.96 -17.77 16.32
C ALA A 237 -3.54 -17.79 15.73
N LEU A 238 -3.03 -16.66 15.24
CA LEU A 238 -1.71 -16.60 14.59
C LEU A 238 -0.60 -17.18 15.45
N TYR A 239 -0.58 -16.98 16.77
CA TYR A 239 0.48 -17.55 17.62
C TYR A 239 0.63 -19.07 17.52
N HIS A 240 -0.41 -19.82 17.13
CA HIS A 240 -0.34 -21.28 17.02
C HIS A 240 0.63 -21.76 15.95
N ILE A 241 0.94 -20.92 14.96
CA ILE A 241 1.93 -21.25 13.93
C ILE A 241 3.34 -20.72 14.29
N HIS A 242 3.50 -20.02 15.41
CA HIS A 242 4.80 -19.56 15.87
C HIS A 242 5.62 -20.73 16.44
N ASN A 243 6.81 -20.96 15.87
CA ASN A 243 7.72 -22.03 16.32
C ASN A 243 9.07 -21.52 16.84
N ALA A 244 9.30 -20.20 16.84
CA ALA A 244 10.56 -19.55 17.22
C ALA A 244 11.81 -19.98 16.42
N GLU A 245 11.65 -20.71 15.32
CA GLU A 245 12.74 -21.18 14.46
C GLU A 245 12.74 -20.46 13.11
N ASP A 246 11.72 -20.73 12.27
CA ASP A 246 11.56 -20.17 10.93
C ASP A 246 10.20 -19.47 10.71
N VAL A 247 9.25 -19.63 11.65
CA VAL A 247 7.99 -18.87 11.73
C VAL A 247 7.96 -18.05 13.02
N VAL A 248 8.25 -16.76 12.89
CA VAL A 248 8.39 -15.82 14.01
C VAL A 248 7.24 -14.80 14.01
N LEU A 249 6.40 -14.82 15.04
CA LEU A 249 5.25 -13.93 15.17
C LEU A 249 5.34 -13.15 16.47
N LEU A 250 5.79 -11.90 16.37
CA LEU A 250 5.91 -10.97 17.48
C LEU A 250 4.68 -10.08 17.52
N THR A 251 3.87 -10.16 18.58
CA THR A 251 2.65 -9.35 18.67
C THR A 251 2.61 -8.49 19.91
N THR A 252 2.01 -7.30 19.82
CA THR A 252 1.67 -6.49 20.99
C THR A 252 0.15 -6.43 21.16
N CYS A 253 -0.30 -6.60 22.40
CA CYS A 253 -1.70 -6.38 22.79
C CYS A 253 -2.00 -4.92 23.15
N LYS A 254 -0.98 -4.03 23.16
CA LYS A 254 -1.14 -2.59 23.44
C LYS A 254 -1.88 -1.92 22.28
N HIS A 255 -3.21 -1.89 22.35
CA HIS A 255 -4.05 -1.31 21.29
C HIS A 255 -5.31 -0.60 21.82
N GLY A 256 -5.52 0.65 21.40
CA GLY A 256 -6.63 1.47 21.90
C GLY A 256 -6.40 1.90 23.35
N LYS A 257 -7.41 2.55 23.96
CA LYS A 257 -7.33 3.03 25.35
C LYS A 257 -7.66 1.94 26.37
N ASP A 258 -8.41 0.92 25.96
CA ASP A 258 -9.00 -0.08 26.86
C ASP A 258 -8.28 -1.44 26.84
N TRP A 259 -7.13 -1.59 26.16
CA TRP A 259 -6.43 -2.88 26.11
C TRP A 259 -6.11 -3.45 27.49
N GLN A 260 -5.84 -2.57 28.47
CA GLN A 260 -5.56 -2.97 29.85
C GLN A 260 -6.76 -3.65 30.50
N LYS A 261 -7.99 -3.26 30.15
CA LYS A 261 -9.22 -3.86 30.67
C LYS A 261 -9.47 -5.25 30.10
N HIS A 262 -8.99 -5.51 28.88
CA HIS A 262 -9.17 -6.78 28.18
C HIS A 262 -7.93 -7.67 28.21
N LYS A 263 -6.91 -7.28 29.00
CA LYS A 263 -5.63 -7.97 29.12
C LYS A 263 -5.84 -9.44 29.50
N ASP A 264 -5.41 -10.33 28.61
CA ASP A 264 -5.36 -11.77 28.88
C ASP A 264 -4.02 -12.20 29.48
N ALA A 265 -3.91 -13.47 29.83
CA ALA A 265 -2.71 -14.05 30.44
C ALA A 265 -1.48 -14.03 29.52
N ARG A 266 -1.64 -13.91 28.19
CA ARG A 266 -0.51 -13.95 27.23
C ARG A 266 0.07 -12.56 26.96
N CYS A 267 -0.74 -11.51 27.13
CA CYS A 267 -0.43 -10.13 26.77
C CYS A 267 0.90 -9.61 27.35
N ASP A 268 1.30 -9.99 28.58
CA ASP A 268 2.60 -9.59 29.13
C ASP A 268 3.78 -10.22 28.40
N LYS A 269 3.69 -11.52 28.10
CA LYS A 269 4.71 -12.25 27.35
C LYS A 269 4.79 -11.73 25.91
N ASP A 270 3.65 -11.55 25.25
CA ASP A 270 3.54 -10.99 23.91
C ASP A 270 4.28 -9.64 23.84
N ASN A 271 4.00 -8.73 24.78
CA ASN A 271 4.65 -7.41 24.83
C ASN A 271 6.16 -7.49 25.09
N ALA A 272 6.61 -8.37 25.99
CA ALA A 272 8.04 -8.54 26.28
C ALA A 272 8.81 -9.06 25.06
N GLU A 273 8.23 -10.00 24.31
CA GLU A 273 8.81 -10.52 23.07
C GLU A 273 8.75 -9.49 21.92
N TYR A 274 7.69 -8.68 21.85
CA TYR A 274 7.54 -7.63 20.86
C TYR A 274 8.55 -6.48 21.03
N ASP A 275 8.85 -6.11 22.28
CA ASP A 275 9.76 -5.00 22.60
C ASP A 275 11.25 -5.40 22.44
N ARG A 276 11.54 -6.70 22.29
CA ARG A 276 12.87 -7.24 21.94
C ARG A 276 13.21 -7.07 20.45
#